data_AF-A0A5B8CAY9-F1
#
_entry.id   AF-A0A5B8CAY9-F1
#
_cell.length_a   1.000
_cell.length_b   1.000
_cell.length_c   1.000
_cell.angle_alpha   90.00
_cell.angle_beta   90.00
_cell.angle_gamma   90.00
#
_symmetry.space_group_name_H-M   'P 1'
#
loop_
_entity.id
_entity.type
_entity.pdbx_description
1 polymer ?
#
loop_
_entity_poly.entity_id
_entity_poly.type
_entity_poly.pdbx_seq_one_letter_code
_entity_poly.pdbx_strand_id
1 'polypeptide(L)'
;MFDLEGSDSPGWRVEYVDAAISEGKGDEIDVDGDATLQVILTGFRIPEGQAETDKLAMGSFDAGSAEEVEEVYVSGIFEGQNQAFIGVDEQVPFRVFALTDPARVVVDVQTAG
;
A
#
# COMPACT_ATOMS: atom_id res chain seq x y z
N MET A 1 -1.90 7.65 2.29
CA MET A 1 -0.45 7.75 2.60
C MET A 1 -0.07 6.64 3.54
N PHE A 2 1.19 6.20 3.54
CA PHE A 2 1.70 5.17 4.45
C PHE A 2 2.64 5.83 5.47
N ASP A 3 2.25 5.82 6.75
CA ASP A 3 3.06 6.29 7.88
C ASP A 3 3.96 5.15 8.38
N LEU A 4 5.25 5.43 8.53
CA LEU A 4 6.25 4.41 8.80
C LEU A 4 7.00 4.69 10.09
N GLU A 5 7.32 3.63 10.83
CA GLU A 5 8.22 3.71 11.96
C GLU A 5 9.67 3.63 11.51
N GLY A 6 10.51 4.52 12.04
CA GLY A 6 11.94 4.62 11.71
C GLY A 6 12.31 5.93 11.02
N SER A 7 13.62 6.20 10.94
CA SER A 7 14.19 7.41 10.31
C SER A 7 14.68 7.18 8.89
N ASP A 8 14.78 5.92 8.45
CA ASP A 8 15.22 5.57 7.11
C ASP A 8 14.07 5.72 6.10
N SER A 9 14.37 6.23 4.90
CA SER A 9 13.39 6.27 3.81
C SER A 9 13.31 4.89 3.15
N PRO A 10 12.16 4.20 3.16
CA PRO A 10 12.03 2.92 2.46
C PRO A 10 12.18 3.13 0.95
N GLY A 11 12.62 2.10 0.24
CA GLY A 11 12.41 2.05 -1.21
C GLY A 11 10.95 1.71 -1.52
N TRP A 12 10.43 2.14 -2.67
CA TRP A 12 9.08 1.79 -3.11
C TRP A 12 9.04 1.36 -4.58
N ARG A 13 8.05 0.52 -4.90
CA ARG A 13 7.59 0.24 -6.26
C ARG A 13 6.07 0.39 -6.26
N VAL A 14 5.55 1.13 -7.23
CA VAL A 14 4.12 1.29 -7.42
C VAL A 14 3.79 1.13 -8.88
N GLU A 15 2.84 0.27 -9.19
CA GLU A 15 2.42 -0.01 -10.55
C GLU A 15 0.97 -0.48 -10.59
N TYR A 16 0.31 -0.28 -11.72
CA TYR A 16 -0.97 -0.93 -11.98
C TYR A 16 -0.76 -2.42 -12.26
N VAL A 17 -1.66 -3.25 -11.74
CA VAL A 17 -1.64 -4.70 -11.91
C VAL A 17 -3.00 -5.17 -12.42
N ASP A 18 -2.99 -6.28 -13.18
CA ASP A 18 -4.23 -6.90 -13.69
C ASP A 18 -4.99 -7.65 -12.58
N ALA A 19 -4.32 -8.05 -11.50
CA ALA A 19 -4.91 -8.73 -10.35
C ALA A 19 -4.10 -8.47 -9.07
N ALA A 20 -4.78 -8.32 -7.93
CA ALA A 20 -4.17 -8.17 -6.63
C ALA A 20 -3.78 -9.54 -6.05
N ILE A 21 -2.51 -9.93 -6.20
CA ILE A 21 -2.03 -11.24 -5.72
C ILE A 21 -1.17 -11.08 -4.48
N SER A 22 -1.54 -11.76 -3.39
CA SER A 22 -0.78 -11.75 -2.13
C SER A 22 0.62 -12.34 -2.28
N GLU A 23 1.61 -11.64 -1.74
CA GLU A 23 2.96 -12.19 -1.63
C GLU A 23 2.97 -13.48 -0.77
N GLY A 24 3.81 -14.43 -1.15
CA GLY A 24 4.00 -15.71 -0.46
C GLY A 24 2.97 -16.79 -0.84
N LYS A 25 1.68 -16.58 -0.56
CA LYS A 25 0.63 -17.59 -0.84
C LYS A 25 0.15 -17.57 -2.29
N GLY A 26 0.14 -16.41 -2.93
CA GLY A 26 -0.41 -16.25 -4.27
C GLY A 26 -1.94 -16.28 -4.32
N ASP A 27 -2.61 -16.05 -3.18
CA ASP A 27 -4.06 -15.89 -3.14
C ASP A 27 -4.44 -14.55 -3.77
N GLU A 28 -5.47 -14.56 -4.60
CA GLU A 28 -6.08 -13.34 -5.14
C GLU A 28 -6.88 -12.63 -4.05
N ILE A 29 -6.69 -11.32 -3.96
CA ILE A 29 -7.36 -10.43 -3.03
C ILE A 29 -8.40 -9.64 -3.82
N ASP A 30 -9.64 -9.70 -3.39
CA ASP A 30 -10.71 -8.84 -3.92
C ASP A 30 -10.48 -7.43 -3.37
N VAL A 31 -10.33 -6.45 -4.27
CA VAL A 31 -10.09 -5.04 -3.92
C VAL A 31 -11.14 -4.21 -4.65
N ASP A 32 -11.92 -3.42 -3.90
CA ASP A 32 -12.98 -2.60 -4.49
C ASP A 32 -12.40 -1.53 -5.43
N GLY A 33 -12.95 -1.42 -6.64
CA GLY A 33 -12.52 -0.48 -7.70
C GLY A 33 -12.44 -1.13 -9.08
N ASP A 34 -12.31 -0.34 -10.13
CA ASP A 34 -12.24 -0.81 -11.52
C ASP A 34 -10.79 -1.02 -12.01
N ALA A 35 -9.80 -0.44 -11.32
CA ALA A 35 -8.37 -0.69 -11.54
C ALA A 35 -7.61 -0.79 -10.20
N THR A 36 -6.47 -1.50 -10.19
CA THR A 36 -5.70 -1.73 -8.96
C THR A 36 -4.25 -1.26 -9.09
N LEU A 37 -3.80 -0.42 -8.16
CA LEU A 37 -2.40 -0.11 -7.94
C LEU A 37 -1.82 -1.04 -6.87
N GLN A 38 -0.75 -1.75 -7.18
CA GLN A 38 0.07 -2.43 -6.19
C GLN A 38 1.12 -1.47 -5.64
N VAL A 39 1.23 -1.39 -4.32
CA VAL A 39 2.27 -0.65 -3.60
C VAL A 39 3.14 -1.64 -2.85
N ILE A 40 4.43 -1.67 -3.20
CA ILE A 40 5.44 -2.43 -2.48
C ILE A 40 6.39 -1.45 -1.81
N LEU A 41 6.45 -1.50 -0.48
CA LEU A 41 7.42 -0.75 0.32
C LEU A 41 8.51 -1.72 0.81
N THR A 42 9.77 -1.34 0.63
CA THR A 42 10.93 -2.22 0.89
C THR A 42 11.77 -1.71 2.05
N GLY A 43 12.57 -2.60 2.63
CA GLY A 43 13.48 -2.25 3.75
C GLY A 43 12.85 -2.44 5.12
N PHE A 44 11.75 -3.18 5.21
CA PHE A 44 11.13 -3.51 6.49
C PHE A 44 11.88 -4.67 7.13
N ARG A 45 12.02 -4.61 8.47
CA ARG A 45 12.36 -5.80 9.24
C ARG A 45 11.11 -6.67 9.42
N ILE A 46 11.33 -7.97 9.61
CA ILE A 46 10.25 -8.88 9.99
C ILE A 46 9.88 -8.59 11.45
N PRO A 47 8.59 -8.42 11.79
CA PRO A 47 8.14 -8.26 13.18
C PRO A 47 8.47 -9.51 14.01
N GLU A 48 8.93 -9.31 15.24
CA GLU A 48 9.26 -10.40 16.17
C GLU A 48 8.18 -10.55 17.24
N GLY A 49 7.38 -11.60 17.12
CA GLY A 49 6.33 -11.95 18.08
C GLY A 49 5.03 -11.15 17.93
N GLN A 50 4.05 -11.49 18.77
CA GLN A 50 2.67 -11.00 18.63
C GLN A 50 2.56 -9.48 18.82
N ALA A 51 3.25 -8.93 19.82
CA ALA A 51 3.15 -7.51 20.17
C ALA A 51 3.63 -6.57 19.05
N GLU A 52 4.52 -7.01 18.16
CA GLU A 52 4.95 -6.25 16.99
C GLU A 52 4.01 -6.49 15.81
N THR A 53 3.55 -7.73 15.63
CA THR A 53 2.57 -8.09 14.60
C THR A 53 1.27 -7.32 14.78
N ASP A 54 0.79 -7.15 16.02
CA ASP A 54 -0.44 -6.43 16.37
C ASP A 54 -0.39 -4.92 16.04
N LYS A 55 0.79 -4.36 15.81
CA LYS A 55 0.96 -2.94 15.44
C LYS A 55 0.86 -2.72 13.93
N LEU A 56 0.96 -3.77 13.12
CA LEU A 56 0.96 -3.64 11.67
C LEU A 56 -0.45 -3.31 11.18
N ALA A 57 -0.54 -2.34 10.28
CA ALA A 57 -1.72 -2.15 9.46
C ALA A 57 -1.91 -3.40 8.58
N MET A 58 -3.08 -4.02 8.66
CA MET A 58 -3.47 -5.19 7.87
C MET A 58 -4.97 -5.15 7.58
N GLY A 59 -5.37 -5.60 6.40
CA GLY A 59 -6.77 -5.63 5.95
C GLY A 59 -7.19 -4.36 5.22
N SER A 60 -8.51 -4.20 5.09
CA SER A 60 -9.17 -3.13 4.33
C SER A 60 -9.26 -1.83 5.11
N PHE A 61 -9.06 -0.72 4.39
CA PHE A 61 -9.18 0.65 4.88
C PHE A 61 -9.98 1.47 3.86
N ASP A 62 -11.02 2.17 4.33
CA ASP A 62 -11.77 3.12 3.50
C ASP A 62 -10.88 4.30 3.10
N ALA A 63 -11.03 4.77 1.87
CA ALA A 63 -10.30 5.94 1.36
C ALA A 63 -10.79 7.28 1.92
N GLY A 64 -11.89 7.27 2.68
CA GLY A 64 -12.44 8.44 3.34
C GLY A 64 -13.04 9.43 2.34
N SER A 65 -12.37 10.57 2.15
CA SER A 65 -12.84 11.65 1.27
C SER A 65 -12.10 11.72 -0.08
N ALA A 66 -11.27 10.72 -0.39
CA ALA A 66 -10.64 10.63 -1.70
C ALA A 66 -11.67 10.03 -2.66
N GLU A 67 -12.15 10.84 -3.61
CA GLU A 67 -13.24 10.45 -4.53
C GLU A 67 -12.82 9.34 -5.50
N GLU A 68 -11.53 9.23 -5.84
CA GLU A 68 -11.03 8.28 -6.86
C GLU A 68 -10.54 6.96 -6.28
N VAL A 69 -10.45 6.86 -4.96
CA VAL A 69 -9.91 5.69 -4.28
C VAL A 69 -11.07 5.02 -3.57
N GLU A 70 -11.33 3.77 -3.91
CA GLU A 70 -12.46 3.02 -3.37
C GLU A 70 -12.02 2.25 -2.12
N GLU A 71 -10.88 1.56 -2.21
CA GLU A 71 -10.33 0.78 -1.10
C GLU A 71 -8.80 0.82 -1.06
N VAL A 72 -8.25 0.75 0.16
CA VAL A 72 -6.85 0.37 0.39
C VAL A 72 -6.81 -0.94 1.17
N TYR A 73 -6.23 -1.98 0.57
CA TYR A 73 -6.01 -3.27 1.23
C TYR A 73 -4.53 -3.47 1.57
N VAL A 74 -4.18 -3.67 2.83
CA VAL A 74 -2.80 -3.97 3.25
C VAL A 74 -2.65 -5.45 3.55
N SER A 75 -1.86 -6.17 2.74
CA SER A 75 -1.64 -7.62 2.92
C SER A 75 -0.62 -7.95 4.02
N GLY A 76 0.18 -6.96 4.43
CA GLY A 76 1.13 -7.08 5.53
C GLY A 76 2.58 -7.11 5.06
N ILE A 77 3.47 -7.66 5.91
CA ILE A 77 4.91 -7.76 5.62
C ILE A 77 5.26 -9.20 5.24
N PHE A 78 5.89 -9.39 4.08
CA PHE A 78 6.48 -10.64 3.62
C PHE A 78 7.89 -10.39 3.10
N GLU A 79 8.87 -11.20 3.52
CA GLU A 79 10.29 -11.09 3.11
C GLU A 79 10.90 -9.67 3.16
N GLY A 80 10.49 -8.88 4.15
CA GLY A 80 10.99 -7.51 4.35
C GLY A 80 10.35 -6.46 3.44
N GLN A 81 9.24 -6.81 2.81
CA GLN A 81 8.43 -5.93 1.98
C GLN A 81 7.03 -5.81 2.59
N ASN A 82 6.52 -4.58 2.70
CA ASN A 82 5.12 -4.35 2.96
C ASN A 82 4.38 -4.22 1.62
N GLN A 83 3.31 -4.99 1.45
CA GLN A 83 2.48 -4.93 0.26
C GLN A 83 1.10 -4.37 0.62
N ALA A 84 0.65 -3.46 -0.24
CA ALA A 84 -0.71 -2.95 -0.23
C ALA A 84 -1.25 -2.86 -1.66
N PHE A 85 -2.57 -2.82 -1.77
CA PHE A 85 -3.30 -2.60 -2.99
C PHE A 85 -4.23 -1.40 -2.79
N ILE A 86 -4.35 -0.58 -3.82
CA ILE A 86 -5.24 0.58 -3.86
C ILE A 86 -6.17 0.37 -5.04
N GLY A 87 -7.44 0.18 -4.77
CA GLY A 87 -8.48 0.15 -5.78
C GLY A 87 -8.92 1.57 -6.13
N VAL A 88 -9.03 1.83 -7.43
CA VAL A 88 -9.37 3.14 -7.99
C VAL A 88 -10.40 3.00 -9.10
N ASP A 89 -11.14 4.06 -9.37
CA ASP A 89 -12.20 4.10 -10.39
C ASP A 89 -11.69 3.92 -11.82
N GLU A 90 -10.49 4.40 -12.12
CA GLU A 90 -9.88 4.15 -13.42
C GLU A 90 -8.35 4.28 -13.37
N GLN A 91 -7.69 3.82 -14.43
CA GLN A 91 -6.25 3.99 -14.59
C GLN A 91 -5.92 5.44 -14.95
N VAL A 92 -5.53 6.21 -13.95
CA VAL A 92 -5.10 7.61 -14.05
C VAL A 92 -3.60 7.77 -13.76
N PRO A 93 -2.98 8.87 -14.21
CA PRO A 93 -1.62 9.19 -13.77
C PRO A 93 -1.54 9.31 -12.25
N PHE A 94 -0.43 8.83 -11.68
CA PHE A 94 -0.12 8.99 -10.27
C PHE A 94 1.33 9.45 -10.10
N ARG A 95 1.64 9.97 -8.91
CA ARG A 95 3.00 10.25 -8.49
C ARG A 95 3.27 9.62 -7.14
N VAL A 96 4.53 9.24 -6.92
CA VAL A 96 4.98 8.67 -5.65
C VAL A 96 6.18 9.43 -5.14
N PHE A 97 6.15 9.80 -3.87
CA PHE A 97 7.24 10.53 -3.22
C PHE A 97 7.30 10.20 -1.73
N ALA A 98 8.47 10.42 -1.13
CA ALA A 98 8.67 10.26 0.30
C ALA A 98 8.66 11.61 1.02
N LEU A 99 8.18 11.60 2.26
CA LEU A 99 8.38 12.66 3.24
C LEU A 99 9.26 12.11 4.37
N THR A 100 10.09 12.96 4.95
CA THR A 100 10.94 12.63 6.10
C THR A 100 10.47 13.39 7.33
N ASP A 101 10.79 12.89 8.52
CA ASP A 101 10.50 13.51 9.83
C ASP A 101 8.99 13.79 10.10
N PRO A 102 8.12 12.76 10.20
CA PRO A 102 8.38 11.32 10.17
C PRO A 102 8.41 10.73 8.74
N ALA A 103 8.98 9.52 8.60
CA ALA A 103 9.05 8.83 7.31
C ALA A 103 7.66 8.45 6.79
N ARG A 104 7.35 8.86 5.56
CA ARG A 104 6.09 8.53 4.88
C ARG A 104 6.32 8.26 3.41
N VAL A 105 5.52 7.37 2.83
CA VAL A 105 5.38 7.23 1.38
C VAL A 105 3.98 7.70 0.98
N VAL A 106 3.94 8.64 0.03
CA VAL A 106 2.70 9.21 -0.50
C VAL A 106 2.51 8.72 -1.93
N VAL A 107 1.40 8.03 -2.17
CA VAL A 107 0.86 7.75 -3.49
C VAL A 107 -0.25 8.76 -3.72
N ASP A 108 -0.06 9.62 -4.71
CA ASP A 108 -0.99 10.69 -5.06
C ASP A 108 -1.54 10.41 -6.45
N VAL A 109 -2.84 10.11 -6.48
CA VAL A 109 -3.60 9.65 -7.64
C VAL A 109 -4.35 10.85 -8.21
N GLN A 110 -4.21 11.08 -9.51
CA GLN A 110 -4.86 12.21 -10.16
C GLN A 110 -6.37 11.99 -10.24
N THR A 111 -7.15 13.05 -9.98
CA THR A 111 -8.61 13.03 -10.19
C THR A 111 -8.96 13.00 -11.67
N ALA A 112 -9.89 12.14 -12.07
CA ALA A 112 -10.56 12.23 -13.36
C ALA A 112 -11.27 13.59 -13.46
N GLY A 113 -11.06 14.30 -14.58
CA GLY A 113 -11.53 15.68 -14.79
C GLY A 113 -12.92 15.81 -15.38
#